data_AF-G5AF26-F1
#
_entry.id   AF-G5AF26-F1
#
_cell.length_a   1.000
_cell.length_b   1.000
_cell.length_c   1.000
_cell.angle_alpha   90.00
_cell.angle_beta   90.00
_cell.angle_gamma   90.00
#
_symmetry.space_group_name_H-M   'P 1'
#
loop_
_entity.id
_entity.type
_entity.pdbx_description
1 polymer ?
#
loop_
_entity_poly.entity_id
_entity_poly.type
_entity_poly.pdbx_seq_one_letter_code
_entity_poly.pdbx_strand_id
1 'polypeptide(L)'
;YRFEVYCGKQEQPNGRALTDYNSGPAAVIRNLREVFDPAGPGTGAMRLIVTDRFYTSLPLAMQLLTMGFYTVGTVQTDRIGL
;
A
#
# COMPACT_ATOMS: atom_id res chain seq x y z
N TYR A 1 14.13 3.56 10.72
CA TYR A 1 13.22 3.74 9.58
C TYR A 1 13.69 2.87 8.42
N ARG A 2 12.80 2.10 7.80
CA ARG A 2 13.10 1.25 6.64
C ARG A 2 12.42 1.86 5.42
N PHE A 3 13.14 1.93 4.30
CA PHE A 3 12.65 2.45 3.04
C PHE A 3 12.93 1.42 1.96
N GLU A 4 11.93 1.15 1.14
CA GLU A 4 12.07 0.34 -0.07
C GLU A 4 12.02 1.28 -1.27
N VAL A 5 13.04 1.22 -2.13
CA VAL A 5 13.14 2.08 -3.30
C VAL A 5 12.48 1.38 -4.49
N TYR A 6 11.53 2.06 -5.12
CA TYR A 6 10.97 1.59 -6.39
C TYR A 6 11.99 1.80 -7.52
N CYS A 7 12.44 0.71 -8.12
CA CYS A 7 13.46 0.72 -9.19
C CYS A 7 12.87 0.75 -10.61
N GLY A 8 11.57 1.03 -10.77
CA GLY A 8 10.90 0.92 -12.07
C GLY A 8 10.42 -0.50 -12.40
N LYS A 9 9.82 -0.66 -13.57
CA LYS A 9 9.36 -1.95 -14.07
C LYS A 9 10.56 -2.82 -14.46
N GLN A 10 10.76 -3.94 -13.76
CA GLN A 10 11.76 -4.93 -14.16
C GLN A 10 11.19 -5.85 -15.24
N GLU A 11 11.87 -5.95 -16.37
CA GLU A 11 11.64 -7.00 -17.36
C GLU A 11 12.50 -8.21 -16.98
N GLN A 12 11.88 -9.38 -16.77
CA GLN A 12 12.66 -10.63 -16.74
C GLN A 12 13.11 -10.97 -18.16
N PRO A 13 14.28 -11.63 -18.33
CA PRO A 13 14.87 -11.93 -19.64
C PRO A 13 13.98 -12.79 -20.57
N ASN A 14 12.84 -13.29 -20.09
CA ASN A 14 11.95 -14.21 -20.82
C ASN A 14 10.59 -13.58 -21.21
N GLY A 15 10.43 -12.25 -21.14
CA GLY A 15 9.28 -11.54 -21.71
C GLY A 15 7.92 -11.79 -21.04
N ARG A 16 7.88 -12.51 -19.91
CA ARG A 16 6.66 -12.68 -19.10
C ARG A 16 6.49 -11.48 -18.18
N ALA A 17 5.46 -10.68 -18.43
CA ALA A 17 4.99 -9.70 -17.45
C ALA A 17 4.45 -10.46 -16.22
N LEU A 18 5.19 -10.43 -15.12
CA LEU A 18 4.64 -10.81 -13.82
C LEU A 18 3.52 -9.83 -13.49
N THR A 19 2.41 -10.35 -12.94
CA THR A 19 1.44 -9.53 -12.22
C THR A 19 2.22 -8.73 -11.18
N ASP A 20 2.18 -7.40 -11.28
CA ASP A 20 3.07 -6.52 -10.53
C ASP A 20 2.63 -6.42 -9.07
N TYR A 21 2.94 -7.47 -8.29
CA TYR A 21 2.76 -7.50 -6.83
C TYR A 21 3.77 -6.59 -6.10
N ASN A 22 4.72 -6.00 -6.82
CA ASN A 22 5.78 -5.17 -6.28
C ASN A 22 5.52 -3.66 -6.43
N SER A 23 4.35 -3.26 -6.94
CA SER A 23 4.00 -1.85 -7.08
C SER A 23 2.62 -1.50 -6.54
N GLY A 24 2.33 -0.19 -6.49
CA GLY A 24 1.01 0.33 -6.11
C GLY A 24 0.55 -0.07 -4.71
N PRO A 25 -0.75 -0.32 -4.51
CA PRO A 25 -1.33 -0.70 -3.21
C PRO A 25 -0.74 -1.99 -2.62
N ALA A 26 -0.41 -2.99 -3.44
CA ALA A 26 0.12 -4.27 -2.96
C ALA A 26 1.49 -4.10 -2.27
N ALA A 27 2.35 -3.25 -2.84
CA ALA A 27 3.63 -2.90 -2.24
C ALA A 27 3.46 -2.21 -0.88
N VAL A 28 2.49 -1.30 -0.75
CA VAL A 28 2.17 -0.63 0.51
C VAL A 28 1.82 -1.65 1.59
N ILE A 29 0.92 -2.58 1.29
CA ILE A 29 0.48 -3.60 2.26
C ILE A 29 1.63 -4.52 2.67
N ARG A 30 2.47 -4.97 1.72
CA ARG A 30 3.65 -5.77 2.03
C ARG A 30 4.60 -5.02 2.96
N ASN A 31 4.90 -3.76 2.64
CA ASN A 31 5.80 -2.94 3.45
C ASN A 31 5.25 -2.70 4.86
N LEU A 32 3.93 -2.52 5.00
CA LEU A 32 3.30 -2.37 6.31
C LEU A 32 3.37 -3.66 7.13
N ARG A 33 3.23 -4.84 6.51
CA ARG A 33 3.39 -6.15 7.19
C ARG A 33 4.82 -6.53 7.54
N GLU A 34 5.80 -5.86 6.92
CA GLU A 34 7.21 -6.03 7.23
C GLU A 34 7.62 -5.08 8.36
N VAL A 35 7.04 -3.87 8.39
CA VAL A 35 7.30 -2.86 9.42
C VAL A 35 6.50 -3.12 10.70
N PHE A 36 5.29 -3.65 10.56
CA PHE A 36 4.41 -4.05 11.64
C PHE A 36 4.19 -5.56 11.56
N ASP A 37 3.92 -6.22 12.68
CA ASP A 37 3.59 -7.64 12.64
C ASP A 37 2.44 -7.92 11.66
N PRO A 38 2.37 -9.13 11.06
CA PRO A 38 1.25 -9.51 10.19
C PRO A 38 -0.12 -9.37 10.86
N ALA A 39 -0.15 -9.41 12.20
CA ALA A 39 -1.32 -9.18 13.04
C ALA A 39 -1.75 -7.69 13.13
N GLY A 40 -1.02 -6.79 12.48
CA GLY A 40 -1.29 -5.36 12.47
C GLY A 40 -0.55 -4.61 13.60
N PRO A 41 -1.01 -3.41 13.97
CA PRO A 41 -0.28 -2.52 14.88
C PRO A 41 -0.25 -2.99 16.35
N GLY A 42 -0.97 -4.06 16.70
CA GLY A 42 -1.16 -4.58 18.05
C GLY A 42 -2.48 -4.12 18.70
N THR A 43 -3.04 -4.94 19.60
CA THR A 43 -4.30 -4.63 20.31
C THR A 43 -4.14 -3.34 21.13
N GLY A 44 -4.95 -2.32 20.83
CA GLY A 44 -4.93 -1.03 21.51
C GLY A 44 -4.02 0.04 20.88
N ALA A 45 -3.25 -0.29 19.84
CA ALA A 45 -2.43 0.69 19.13
C ALA A 45 -3.21 1.31 17.95
N MET A 46 -3.59 2.59 18.07
CA MET A 46 -4.14 3.35 16.94
C MET A 46 -3.00 3.87 16.07
N ARG A 47 -2.91 3.40 14.82
CA ARG A 47 -1.94 3.92 13.83
C ARG A 47 -2.66 4.51 12.63
N LEU A 48 -2.23 5.71 12.25
CA LEU A 48 -2.71 6.43 11.07
C LEU A 48 -1.68 6.33 9.94
N ILE A 49 -2.11 5.89 8.77
CA ILE A 49 -1.34 5.89 7.54
C ILE A 49 -1.75 7.11 6.72
N VAL A 50 -0.80 8.00 6.47
CA VAL A 50 -1.02 9.17 5.61
C VAL A 50 -0.47 8.87 4.22
N THR A 51 -1.33 8.96 3.21
CA THR A 51 -0.96 8.71 1.80
C THR A 51 -1.18 9.96 0.95
N ASP A 52 -0.37 10.11 -0.09
CA ASP A 52 -0.60 11.12 -1.12
C ASP A 52 -1.67 10.67 -2.14
N ARG A 53 -1.99 11.57 -3.07
CA ARG A 53 -2.95 11.35 -4.17
C ARG A 53 -2.67 10.20 -5.10
N PHE A 54 -1.44 9.70 -5.18
CA PHE A 54 -1.12 8.54 -6.02
C PHE A 54 -1.55 7.25 -5.32
N TYR A 55 -1.34 7.15 -4.00
CA TYR A 55 -1.62 5.94 -3.23
C TYR A 55 -2.99 5.91 -2.56
N THR A 56 -3.67 7.05 -2.39
CA THR A 56 -5.02 7.05 -1.80
C THR A 56 -6.05 6.41 -2.75
N SER A 57 -6.68 5.32 -2.32
CA SER A 57 -7.78 4.66 -3.04
C SER A 57 -8.73 3.94 -2.06
N LEU A 58 -10.01 3.80 -2.42
CA LEU A 58 -10.99 3.09 -1.58
C LEU A 58 -10.61 1.62 -1.31
N PRO A 59 -10.16 0.82 -2.31
CA PRO A 59 -9.75 -0.57 -2.05
C PRO A 59 -8.58 -0.65 -1.05
N LEU A 60 -7.60 0.25 -1.16
CA LEU A 60 -6.49 0.29 -0.22
C LEU A 60 -6.98 0.68 1.19
N ALA A 61 -7.88 1.66 1.29
CA ALA A 61 -8.43 2.10 2.58
C ALA A 61 -9.16 0.96 3.30
N MET A 62 -9.98 0.19 2.58
CA MET A 62 -10.66 -0.98 3.15
C MET A 62 -9.67 -2.05 3.61
N GLN A 63 -8.60 -2.29 2.84
CA GLN A 63 -7.57 -3.26 3.21
C GLN A 63 -6.73 -2.82 4.42
N LEU A 64 -6.47 -1.52 4.56
CA LEU A 64 -5.81 -0.97 5.74
C LEU A 64 -6.70 -1.11 6.98
N LEU A 65 -7.99 -0.85 6.85
CA LEU A 65 -8.95 -1.00 7.94
C LEU A 65 -9.06 -2.45 8.43
N THR A 66 -9.09 -3.44 7.52
CA THR A 66 -9.11 -4.87 7.92
C THR A 66 -7.81 -5.30 8.59
N MET A 67 -6.70 -4.59 8.34
CA MET A 67 -5.43 -4.77 9.04
C MET A 67 -5.31 -3.95 10.34
N GLY A 68 -6.36 -3.20 10.73
CA GLY A 68 -6.37 -2.41 11.95
C GLY A 68 -5.72 -1.03 11.84
N PHE A 69 -5.50 -0.53 10.63
CA PHE A 69 -4.96 0.80 10.39
C PHE A 69 -6.05 1.80 9.98
N TYR A 70 -5.92 3.04 10.45
CA TYR A 70 -6.67 4.17 9.90
C TYR A 70 -5.89 4.78 8.75
N THR A 71 -6.59 5.38 7.78
CA THR A 71 -5.92 6.04 6.65
C THR A 71 -6.53 7.40 6.36
N VAL A 72 -5.68 8.35 5.98
CA VAL A 72 -6.05 9.66 5.47
C VAL A 72 -5.17 9.94 4.25
N GLY A 73 -5.77 10.54 3.23
CA GLY A 73 -5.00 10.99 2.08
C GLY A 73 -5.82 11.89 1.19
N THR A 74 -5.14 12.52 0.24
CA THR A 74 -5.78 13.37 -0.76
C THR A 74 -6.22 12.50 -1.93
N VAL A 75 -7.38 12.76 -2.54
CA VAL A 75 -7.81 11.99 -3.71
C VAL A 75 -7.63 12.80 -4.99
N GLN A 76 -7.23 12.12 -6.06
CA GLN A 76 -7.21 12.69 -7.39
C GLN A 76 -8.64 12.72 -7.96
N THR A 77 -9.13 13.90 -8.31
CA THR A 77 -10.52 14.16 -8.71
C THR A 77 -10.93 13.53 -10.05
N ASP A 78 -9.97 13.03 -10.83
CA ASP A 78 -10.21 12.35 -12.10
C ASP A 78 -10.37 10.82 -11.96
N ARG A 79 -10.30 10.27 -10.73
CA ARG A 79 -10.51 8.84 -10.50
C ARG A 79 -11.99 8.48 -10.50
N ILE A 80 -12.34 7.49 -11.31
CA ILE A 80 -13.65 6.82 -11.26
C ILE A 80 -13.71 6.00 -9.96
N GLY A 81 -14.74 6.22 -9.14
CA GLY A 81 -14.96 5.50 -7.88
C GLY A 81 -14.46 6.21 -6.62
N LEU A 82 -14.48 7.54 -6.63
CA LEU A 82 -14.62 8.36 -5.43
C LEU A 82 -16.04 8.24 -4.86
#